data_AF-A0A9X6ZCE9-F1
#
_entry.id   AF-A0A9X6ZCE9-F1
#
_cell.length_a   1.000
_cell.length_b   1.000
_cell.length_c   1.000
_cell.angle_alpha   90.00
_cell.angle_beta   90.00
_cell.angle_gamma   90.00
#
_symmetry.space_group_name_H-M   'P 1'
#
loop_
_entity.id
_entity.type
_entity.pdbx_description
1 polymer ?
#
loop_
_entity_poly.entity_id
_entity_poly.type
_entity_poly.pdbx_seq_one_letter_code
_entity_poly.pdbx_strand_id
1 'polypeptide(L)' 'MELNKLEKAMSIGIILRALRGRKKIQQYVGLERLPDVIKVLDELQANTTLEEKEEAMTSVINKLLDDLLEKDKR' A
#
# COMPACT_ATOMS: atom_id res chain seq x y z
N MET A 1 13.80 -4.04 1.93
CA MET A 1 13.59 -2.89 1.02
C MET A 1 12.83 -1.72 1.67
N GLU A 2 13.04 -0.46 1.24
CA GLU A 2 12.28 0.72 1.68
C GLU A 2 11.26 1.21 0.63
N LEU A 3 9.98 1.35 1.04
CA LEU A 3 8.89 1.91 0.22
C LEU A 3 8.71 3.41 0.48
N ASN A 4 8.49 4.19 -0.57
CA ASN A 4 8.14 5.61 -0.47
C ASN A 4 6.69 5.81 0.02
N LYS A 5 6.30 7.07 0.27
CA LYS A 5 4.97 7.39 0.84
C LYS A 5 3.81 6.93 -0.07
N LEU A 6 3.94 7.14 -1.37
CA LEU A 6 2.92 6.75 -2.37
C LEU A 6 2.85 5.23 -2.50
N GLU A 7 3.99 4.56 -2.60
CA GLU A 7 4.10 3.09 -2.62
C GLU A 7 3.44 2.46 -1.39
N LYS A 8 3.75 2.94 -0.18
CA LYS A 8 3.14 2.49 1.08
C LYS A 8 1.62 2.66 1.07
N ALA A 9 1.14 3.83 0.65
CA ALA A 9 -0.27 4.15 0.56
C ALA A 9 -1.01 3.20 -0.40
N MET A 10 -0.45 2.93 -1.57
CA MET A 10 -1.04 2.01 -2.54
C MET A 10 -1.10 0.58 -2.01
N SER A 11 -0.02 0.09 -1.38
CA SER A 11 -0.02 -1.25 -0.77
C SER A 11 -1.10 -1.38 0.32
N ILE A 12 -1.21 -0.39 1.21
CA ILE A 12 -2.23 -0.37 2.27
C ILE A 12 -3.64 -0.36 1.66
N GLY A 13 -3.89 0.49 0.66
CA GLY A 13 -5.19 0.58 0.00
C GLY A 13 -5.63 -0.75 -0.65
N ILE A 14 -4.69 -1.48 -1.26
CA ILE A 14 -4.94 -2.81 -1.83
C ILE A 14 -5.25 -3.83 -0.73
N ILE A 15 -4.46 -3.86 0.35
CA ILE A 15 -4.66 -4.79 1.47
C ILE A 15 -6.02 -4.56 2.14
N LEU A 16 -6.37 -3.30 2.44
CA LEU A 16 -7.67 -2.95 3.01
C LEU A 16 -8.82 -3.37 2.10
N ARG A 17 -8.66 -3.22 0.78
CA ARG A 17 -9.64 -3.68 -0.21
C ARG A 17 -9.76 -5.20 -0.23
N ALA A 18 -8.66 -5.94 -0.17
CA ALA A 18 -8.67 -7.41 -0.12
C ALA A 18 -9.31 -7.95 1.17
N LEU A 19 -9.23 -7.19 2.26
CA LEU A 19 -9.86 -7.52 3.54
C LEU A 19 -11.30 -7.00 3.66
N ARG A 20 -11.79 -6.19 2.71
CA ARG A 20 -13.16 -5.68 2.66
C ARG A 20 -14.13 -6.86 2.58
N GLY A 21 -14.95 -7.03 3.62
CA GLY A 21 -15.93 -8.13 3.73
C GLY A 21 -15.52 -9.25 4.70
N ARG A 22 -14.28 -9.26 5.20
CA ARG A 22 -13.91 -10.09 6.35
C ARG A 22 -14.55 -9.47 7.59
N LYS A 23 -15.50 -10.17 8.23
CA LYS A 23 -16.22 -9.74 9.46
C LYS A 23 -15.30 -9.24 10.59
N LYS A 24 -14.02 -9.58 10.55
CA LYS A 24 -13.02 -9.32 11.60
C LYS A 24 -11.96 -8.29 11.21
N ILE A 25 -12.04 -7.57 10.08
CA ILE A 25 -11.02 -6.55 9.75
C ILE A 25 -10.84 -5.53 10.89
N GLN A 26 -11.94 -5.22 11.57
CA GLN A 26 -11.99 -4.38 12.77
C GLN A 26 -11.20 -4.92 13.97
N GLN A 27 -10.90 -6.23 13.99
CA GLN A 27 -10.11 -6.89 15.03
C GLN A 27 -8.61 -6.93 14.70
N TYR A 28 -8.24 -6.70 13.44
CA TYR A 28 -6.86 -6.81 12.95
C TYR A 28 -6.22 -5.46 12.62
N VAL A 29 -7.03 -4.44 12.42
CA VAL A 29 -6.59 -3.08 12.13
C VAL A 29 -7.14 -2.18 13.22
N GLY A 30 -6.26 -1.38 13.85
CA GLY A 30 -6.67 -0.36 14.81
C GLY A 30 -7.64 0.62 14.15
N LEU A 31 -8.94 0.41 14.36
CA LEU A 31 -10.00 1.19 13.74
C LEU A 31 -9.87 2.67 14.03
N GLU A 32 -9.33 3.00 15.20
CA GLU A 32 -9.04 4.36 15.62
C GLU A 32 -8.05 5.09 14.70
N ARG A 33 -7.20 4.35 13.98
CA ARG A 33 -6.18 4.91 13.06
C ARG A 33 -6.61 4.92 11.60
N LEU A 34 -7.67 4.19 11.25
CA LEU A 34 -8.17 4.12 9.87
C LEU A 34 -8.59 5.48 9.31
N PRO A 35 -9.28 6.36 10.05
CA PRO A 35 -9.62 7.69 9.55
C PRO A 35 -8.39 8.50 9.14
N ASP A 36 -7.34 8.48 9.95
CA ASP A 36 -6.08 9.19 9.65
C ASP A 36 -5.38 8.61 8.42
N VAL A 37 -5.38 7.29 8.29
CA VAL A 37 -4.83 6.61 7.10
C VAL A 37 -5.64 6.98 5.86
N ILE A 38 -6.97 6.95 5.91
CA ILE A 38 -7.84 7.31 4.78
C ILE A 38 -7.55 8.74 4.33
N LYS A 39 -7.42 9.69 5.28
CA LYS A 39 -7.09 11.08 4.96
C LYS A 39 -5.77 11.20 4.18
N VAL A 40 -4.74 10.46 4.61
CA VAL A 40 -3.45 10.42 3.90
C VAL A 40 -3.61 9.82 2.49
N LEU A 41 -4.42 8.77 2.34
CA LEU A 41 -4.69 8.16 1.04
C LEU A 41 -5.40 9.12 0.09
N ASP A 42 -6.40 9.85 0.59
CA ASP A 42 -7.17 10.83 -0.20
C ASP A 42 -6.29 12.01 -0.64
N GLU A 43 -5.45 12.54 0.28
CA GLU A 43 -4.49 13.60 -0.03
C GLU A 43 -3.48 13.16 -1.10
N LEU A 44 -2.97 11.93 -1.00
CA LEU A 44 -2.07 11.38 -2.03
C LEU A 44 -2.81 11.18 -3.35
N GLN A 45 -4.05 10.68 -3.33
CA GLN A 45 -4.80 10.44 -4.55
C GLN A 45 -5.10 11.74 -5.31
N ALA A 46 -5.38 12.83 -4.59
CA ALA A 46 -5.67 14.15 -5.15
C ALA A 46 -4.43 14.84 -5.75
N ASN A 47 -3.24 14.60 -5.18
CA ASN A 47 -2.00 15.27 -5.57
C ASN A 47 -1.13 14.46 -6.54
N THR A 48 -1.56 13.26 -6.95
CA THR A 48 -0.78 12.38 -7.82
C THR A 48 -1.47 12.18 -9.17
N THR A 49 -0.72 12.42 -10.24
CA THR A 49 -1.13 12.20 -11.63
C THR A 49 -1.30 10.71 -11.96
N LEU A 50 -1.83 10.39 -13.14
CA LEU A 50 -1.94 9.00 -13.59
C LEU A 50 -0.56 8.39 -13.85
N GLU A 51 0.35 9.15 -14.46
CA GLU A 51 1.72 8.72 -14.78
C GLU A 51 2.51 8.39 -13.51
N GLU A 52 2.50 9.28 -12.51
CA GLU A 52 3.16 9.02 -11.22
C GLU A 52 2.59 7.80 -10.49
N LYS A 53 1.28 7.51 -10.66
CA LYS A 53 0.67 6.29 -10.12
C LYS A 53 1.20 5.05 -10.83
N GLU A 54 1.32 5.09 -12.16
CA GLU A 54 1.86 3.97 -12.95
C GLU A 54 3.33 3.69 -12.62
N GLU A 55 4.14 4.74 -12.49
CA GLU A 55 5.53 4.64 -12.05
C GLU A 55 5.63 4.07 -10.64
N ALA A 56 4.83 4.57 -9.69
CA ALA A 56 4.84 4.07 -8.32
C ALA A 56 4.39 2.62 -8.22
N MET A 57 3.39 2.20 -9.02
CA MET A 57 2.97 0.79 -9.09
C MET A 57 4.08 -0.10 -9.63
N THR A 58 4.69 0.30 -10.74
CA THR A 58 5.79 -0.46 -11.36
C THR A 58 6.97 -0.56 -10.41
N SER A 59 7.33 0.56 -9.79
CA SER A 59 8.36 0.63 -8.75
C SER A 59 8.05 -0.33 -7.61
N VAL A 60 6.86 -0.28 -7.01
CA VAL A 60 6.48 -1.15 -5.88
C VAL A 60 6.47 -2.63 -6.26
N ILE A 61 6.07 -2.96 -7.48
CA ILE A 61 6.04 -4.36 -7.97
C ILE A 61 7.47 -4.91 -8.05
N ASN A 62 8.39 -4.21 -8.75
CA ASN A 62 9.77 -4.67 -8.90
C ASN A 62 10.45 -4.83 -7.54
N LYS A 63 10.28 -3.83 -6.69
CA LYS A 63 10.65 -3.81 -5.29
C LYS A 63 10.22 -5.06 -4.51
N LEU A 64 8.93 -5.38 -4.56
CA LEU A 64 8.37 -6.55 -3.88
C LEU A 64 8.85 -7.87 -4.50
N LEU A 65 9.03 -7.92 -5.83
CA LEU A 65 9.57 -9.08 -6.52
C LEU A 65 11.03 -9.34 -6.10
N ASP A 66 11.86 -8.31 -6.11
CA ASP A 66 13.27 -8.39 -5.68
C ASP A 66 13.36 -8.89 -4.23
N ASP A 67 12.58 -8.31 -3.31
CA ASP A 67 12.56 -8.71 -1.89
C ASP A 67 12.08 -10.17 -1.69
N LEU A 68 11.16 -10.65 -2.52
CA LEU A 68 10.69 -12.05 -2.49
C LEU A 68 11.71 -13.02 -3.10
N LEU A 69 12.40 -12.62 -4.18
CA LEU A 69 13.35 -13.44 -4.93
C LEU A 69 14.78 -13.41 -4.36
N GLU A 70 15.14 -12.41 -3.54
CA GLU A 70 16.43 -12.35 -2.84
C GLU A 70 16.66 -13.51 -1.83
N LYS A 71 15.65 -14.38 -1.62
CA LYS A 71 15.70 -15.52 -0.70
C LYS A 71 16.48 -16.74 -1.19
N ASP A 72 17.02 -16.77 -2.41
CA ASP A 72 17.88 -17.86 -2.89
C ASP A 72 19.40 -17.60 -2.75
N LYS A 73 19.81 -16.52 -2.06
CA LYS A 73 21.24 -16.19 -1.82
C LYS A 73 21.69 -16.38 -0.36
N ARG A 74 21.18 -17.39 0.34
CA ARG A 74 21.73 -17.85 1.64
C ARG A 74 22.34 -19.22 1.53
#